data_AF-A0A7Y0D9D1-F1
#
_entry.id   AF-A0A7Y0D9D1-F1
#
_cell.length_a   1.000
_cell.length_b   1.000
_cell.length_c   1.000
_cell.angle_alpha   90.00
_cell.angle_beta   90.00
_cell.angle_gamma   90.00
#
_symmetry.space_group_name_H-M   'P 1'
#
loop_
_entity.id
_entity.type
_entity.pdbx_description
1 polymer ?
#
loop_
_entity_poly.entity_id
_entity_poly.type
_entity_poly.pdbx_seq_one_letter_code
_entity_poly.pdbx_strand_id
1 'polypeptide(L)'
;MTLVQLSKLTGVTVANLSVLKNDRARAIRFTTLTAICTALVCEPGDVLGLTDQTGESTQTMSRDLASFGRPTQACRGPRTPGL
;
A
#
# COMPACT_ATOMS: atom_id res chain seq x y z
N MET A 1 -12.19 -0.64 17.52
CA MET A 1 -13.42 -0.40 16.72
C MET A 1 -14.03 -1.74 16.30
N THR A 2 -15.35 -1.89 16.20
CA THR A 2 -15.97 -3.17 15.75
C THR A 2 -16.08 -3.24 14.22
N LEU A 3 -16.08 -4.44 13.63
CA LEU A 3 -16.22 -4.65 12.17
C LEU A 3 -17.50 -4.04 11.59
N VAL A 4 -18.60 -4.14 12.34
CA VAL A 4 -19.89 -3.54 11.96
C VAL A 4 -19.81 -2.02 11.90
N GLN A 5 -19.08 -1.41 12.83
CA GLN A 5 -18.88 0.04 12.86
C GLN A 5 -17.99 0.49 11.70
N LEU A 6 -16.92 -0.26 11.37
CA LEU A 6 -16.06 0.01 10.23
C LEU A 6 -16.81 -0.11 8.89
N SER A 7 -17.70 -1.10 8.78
CA SER A 7 -18.57 -1.30 7.62
C SER A 7 -19.43 -0.06 7.34
N LYS A 8 -20.00 0.55 8.38
CA LYS A 8 -20.79 1.77 8.26
C LYS A 8 -19.99 2.98 7.81
N LEU A 9 -18.74 3.12 8.27
CA LEU A 9 -17.88 4.25 7.88
C LEU A 9 -17.32 4.12 6.46
N THR A 10 -16.97 2.90 6.06
CA THR A 10 -16.25 2.65 4.80
C THR A 10 -17.16 2.28 3.62
N GLY A 11 -18.45 2.01 3.89
CA GLY A 11 -19.40 1.56 2.86
C GLY A 11 -19.14 0.14 2.33
N VAL A 12 -18.30 -0.63 3.03
CA VAL A 12 -17.93 -2.01 2.68
C VAL A 12 -18.74 -2.98 3.51
N THR A 13 -19.16 -4.10 2.94
CA THR A 13 -19.89 -5.14 3.68
C THR A 13 -19.00 -5.78 4.75
N VAL A 14 -19.62 -6.20 5.86
CA VAL A 14 -18.93 -6.93 6.94
C VAL A 14 -18.27 -8.21 6.42
N ALA A 15 -18.87 -8.88 5.43
CA ALA A 15 -18.30 -10.07 4.79
C ALA A 15 -16.98 -9.74 4.06
N ASN A 16 -16.93 -8.69 3.26
CA ASN A 16 -15.71 -8.29 2.53
C ASN A 16 -14.61 -7.83 3.49
N LEU A 17 -14.97 -7.09 4.55
CA LEU A 17 -14.02 -6.68 5.60
C LEU A 17 -13.46 -7.90 6.35
N SER A 18 -14.27 -8.93 6.57
CA SER A 18 -13.79 -10.19 7.16
C SER A 18 -12.80 -10.91 6.24
N VAL A 19 -13.04 -10.95 4.94
CA VAL A 19 -12.09 -11.53 3.96
C VAL A 19 -10.77 -10.78 3.94
N LEU A 20 -10.82 -9.44 3.96
CA LEU A 20 -9.64 -8.57 4.04
C LEU A 20 -8.85 -8.79 5.34
N LYS A 21 -9.54 -8.85 6.48
CA LYS A 21 -8.91 -9.06 7.79
C LYS A 21 -8.16 -10.40 7.90
N ASN A 22 -8.61 -11.42 7.19
CA ASN A 22 -8.02 -12.77 7.24
C ASN A 22 -7.05 -13.04 6.09
N ASP A 23 -6.55 -12.00 5.40
CA ASP A 23 -5.60 -12.10 4.29
C ASP A 23 -6.08 -12.97 3.11
N ARG A 24 -7.40 -13.12 2.94
CA ARG A 24 -8.00 -13.93 1.85
C ARG A 24 -8.48 -13.09 0.67
N ALA A 25 -8.23 -11.79 0.69
CA ALA A 25 -8.67 -10.89 -0.37
C ALA A 25 -7.79 -11.04 -1.62
N ARG A 26 -8.41 -11.34 -2.76
CA ARG A 26 -7.71 -11.45 -4.05
C ARG A 26 -7.47 -10.08 -4.70
N ALA A 27 -8.36 -9.14 -4.48
CA ALA A 27 -8.30 -7.80 -5.05
C ALA A 27 -9.05 -6.82 -4.14
N ILE A 28 -8.59 -5.57 -4.09
CA ILE A 28 -9.25 -4.46 -3.41
C ILE A 28 -9.30 -3.25 -4.34
N ARG A 29 -10.43 -2.55 -4.37
CA ARG A 29 -10.51 -1.25 -5.05
C ARG A 29 -9.74 -0.23 -4.25
N PHE A 30 -8.99 0.64 -4.94
CA PHE A 30 -8.26 1.71 -4.28
C PHE A 30 -9.17 2.62 -3.46
N THR A 31 -10.38 2.90 -3.95
CA THR A 31 -11.40 3.68 -3.22
C THR A 31 -11.81 3.05 -1.89
N THR A 32 -11.85 1.71 -1.84
CA THR A 32 -12.15 0.98 -0.61
C THR A 32 -10.97 1.03 0.36
N LEU A 33 -9.75 0.87 -0.17
CA LEU A 33 -8.54 0.93 0.63
C LEU A 33 -8.36 2.31 1.28
N THR A 34 -8.56 3.39 0.52
CA THR A 34 -8.46 4.76 1.05
C THR A 34 -9.54 5.05 2.08
N ALA A 35 -10.78 4.60 1.88
CA ALA A 35 -11.85 4.76 2.88
C ALA A 35 -11.50 4.09 4.22
N ILE A 36 -10.92 2.89 4.17
CA ILE A 36 -10.44 2.16 5.36
C ILE A 36 -9.30 2.93 6.04
N CYS A 37 -8.33 3.41 5.26
CA CYS A 37 -7.20 4.18 5.75
C CYS A 37 -7.64 5.48 6.43
N THR A 38 -8.61 6.20 5.86
CA THR A 38 -9.20 7.40 6.46
C THR A 38 -9.91 7.09 7.79
N ALA A 39 -10.63 5.97 7.87
CA ALA A 39 -11.35 5.59 9.08
C ALA A 39 -10.43 5.11 10.22
N LEU A 40 -9.28 4.51 9.88
CA LEU A 40 -8.31 3.96 10.83
C LEU A 40 -7.11 4.88 11.07
N VAL A 41 -7.02 6.00 10.36
CA VAL A 41 -5.91 6.97 10.43
C VAL A 41 -4.57 6.26 10.14
N CYS A 42 -4.50 5.57 9.01
CA CYS A 42 -3.27 4.92 8.54
C CYS A 42 -2.96 5.28 7.10
N GLU A 43 -1.73 5.01 6.65
CA GLU A 43 -1.36 5.13 5.26
C GLU A 43 -1.56 3.81 4.51
N PRO A 44 -1.79 3.85 3.18
CA PRO A 44 -1.91 2.63 2.38
C PRO A 44 -0.67 1.73 2.45
N GLY A 45 0.51 2.32 2.70
CA GLY A 45 1.76 1.60 2.91
C GLY A 45 1.80 0.78 4.20
N ASP A 46 1.00 1.14 5.21
CA ASP A 46 0.90 0.38 6.45
C ASP A 46 0.05 -0.89 6.29
N VAL A 47 -0.82 -0.92 5.27
CA VAL A 47 -1.77 -2.01 5.02
C VAL A 47 -1.25 -2.99 3.97
N LEU A 48 -0.42 -2.53 3.03
CA LEU A 48 0.08 -3.34 1.92
C LEU A 48 1.55 -3.71 2.13
N GLY A 49 1.83 -4.99 2.23
CA GLY A 49 3.18 -5.55 2.26
C GLY A 49 3.36 -6.59 1.16
N LEU A 50 4.52 -6.58 0.50
CA LEU A 50 4.93 -7.70 -0.34
C LEU A 50 5.51 -8.77 0.58
N THR A 51 4.80 -9.89 0.71
CA THR A 51 5.36 -11.07 1.35
C THR A 51 5.97 -11.94 0.26
N ASP A 52 7.30 -12.05 0.24
CA ASP A 52 7.94 -13.09 -0.52
C ASP A 52 7.62 -14.40 0.22
N GLN A 53 6.74 -15.23 -0.33
CA GLN A 53 6.42 -16.54 0.24
C GLN A 53 7.57 -17.52 -0.03
N THR A 54 8.82 -17.09 0.17
CA THR A 54 9.97 -17.95 0.41
C THR A 54 10.13 -17.94 1.91
N GLY A 55 9.86 -19.07 2.57
CA GLY A 55 9.92 -19.16 4.02
C GLY A 55 11.31 -18.79 4.53
N GLU A 56 11.51 -17.55 4.95
CA GLU A 56 12.69 -17.13 5.69
C GLU A 56 12.31 -16.12 6.76
N SER A 57 12.43 -16.59 8.00
CA SER A 57 12.49 -15.75 9.18
C SER A 57 13.75 -14.90 9.10
N THR A 58 13.64 -13.65 8.65
CA THR A 58 14.69 -12.68 8.94
C THR A 58 14.12 -11.58 9.81
N GLN A 59 14.05 -11.95 11.08
CA GLN A 59 14.20 -11.04 12.21
C GLN A 59 15.32 -10.03 11.90
N THR A 60 14.98 -8.74 11.91
CA THR A 60 15.81 -7.59 12.30
C THR A 60 17.33 -7.79 12.25
N MET A 61 18.04 -7.23 11.26
CA MET A 61 19.39 -6.65 11.40
C MET A 61 19.58 -5.59 10.28
N SER A 62 19.59 -4.30 10.60
CA SER A 62 20.79 -3.46 10.78
C SER A 62 21.74 -3.39 9.57
N ARG A 63 21.97 -2.14 9.09
CA ARG A 63 22.96 -1.65 8.10
C ARG A 63 22.49 -1.88 6.63
N ASP A 64 22.30 -0.90 5.76
CA ASP A 64 23.07 0.32 5.51
C ASP A 64 22.18 1.43 4.88
N LEU A 65 21.98 2.54 5.61
CA LEU A 65 21.50 3.81 5.04
C LEU A 65 22.68 4.54 4.36
N ALA A 66 23.14 4.06 3.20
CA ALA A 66 24.11 4.81 2.38
C ALA A 66 24.18 4.31 0.92
N SER A 67 23.06 4.21 0.21
CA SER A 67 23.12 4.00 -1.26
C SER A 67 21.94 4.55 -2.06
N PHE A 68 21.14 5.47 -1.50
CA PHE A 68 20.29 6.33 -2.33
C PHE A 68 21.11 7.52 -2.83
N GLY A 69 22.12 7.22 -3.65
CA GLY A 69 22.63 8.19 -4.61
C GLY A 69 21.49 8.50 -5.58
N ARG A 70 20.90 9.70 -5.49
CA ARG A 70 19.89 10.17 -6.44
C ARG A 70 20.62 10.65 -7.69
N PRO A 71 20.53 9.99 -8.87
CA PRO A 71 20.82 10.67 -10.11
C PRO A 71 19.61 11.55 -10.44
N THR A 72 19.62 12.80 -9.98
CA THR A 72 18.86 13.85 -10.67
C THR A 72 19.59 14.11 -12.00
N GLN A 73 19.34 13.28 -13.01
CA GLN A 73 19.88 13.51 -14.34
C GLN A 73 18.79 13.43 -15.41
N ALA A 74 18.44 14.63 -15.87
CA ALA A 74 18.16 14.95 -17.27
C ALA A 74 16.79 14.55 -17.86
N CYS A 75 15.72 15.18 -17.35
CA CYS A 75 14.67 15.67 -18.27
C CYS A 75 15.21 16.89 -19.05
N ARG A 76 16.08 16.66 -20.04
CA ARG A 76 16.42 17.67 -21.06
C ARG A 76 16.44 17.00 -22.43
N GLY A 77 15.25 16.81 -23.00
CA GLY A 77 15.11 16.67 -24.45
C GLY A 77 15.11 18.06 -25.09
N PRO A 78 15.90 18.31 -26.14
CA PRO A 78 15.89 19.59 -26.85
C PRO A 78 14.59 19.75 -27.65
N ARG A 79 14.03 20.97 -27.61
CA ARG A 79 12.92 21.40 -28.46
C ARG A 79 13.44 21.55 -29.90
N THR A 80 12.75 20.97 -30.87
CA THR A 80 12.76 21.47 -32.25
C THR A 80 11.37 21.32 -32.89
N PRO A 81 10.87 22.36 -33.59
CA PRO A 81 9.64 22.33 -34.39
C PRO A 81 9.92 22.09 -35.89
N GLY A 82 8.94 21.52 -36.62
CA GLY A 82 8.92 21.39 -38.11
C GLY A 82 9.37 20.00 -38.60
N LEU A 83 8.72 19.32 -39.55
CA LEU A 83 7.82 19.72 -40.64
C LEU A 83 6.47 18.98 -40.59
#